data_AF-A0A497A0Q5-F1
#
_entry.id   AF-A0A497A0Q5-F1
#
_cell.length_a   1.000
_cell.length_b   1.000
_cell.length_c   1.000
_cell.angle_alpha   90.00
_cell.angle_beta   90.00
_cell.angle_gamma   90.00
#
_symmetry.space_group_name_H-M   'P 1'
#
loop_
_entity.id
_entity.type
_entity.pdbx_description
1 polymer ?
#
loop_
_entity_poly.entity_id
_entity_poly.type
_entity_poly.pdbx_seq_one_letter_code
_entity_poly.pdbx_strand_id
1 'polypeptide(L)'
;APCSVLPARCPLPDYLGGDLSAPTGVEVHPGGWVNLCAGLALGNAQQRPLEEILADYDPDAHPIIRVLVREGPAGLLRLAQRHGYSPGRGYVDGCHLCYEVRRFLRPYYPDHLAPARPYAEPGEDVG
;
A
#
# COMPACT_ATOMS: atom_id res chain seq x y z
N ALA A 1 -13.68 20.41 0.28
CA ALA A 1 -14.31 19.80 -0.91
C ALA A 1 -15.25 18.70 -0.43
N PRO A 2 -16.41 18.46 -1.06
CA PRO A 2 -17.25 17.35 -0.65
C PRO A 2 -16.44 16.06 -0.84
N CYS A 3 -16.46 15.22 0.18
CA CYS A 3 -15.83 13.91 0.21
C CYS A 3 -16.29 13.16 -1.05
N SER A 4 -15.41 13.05 -2.06
CA SER A 4 -15.63 12.10 -3.14
C SER A 4 -15.85 10.75 -2.48
N VAL A 5 -16.93 10.07 -2.88
CA VAL A 5 -17.28 8.76 -2.31
C VAL A 5 -16.03 7.88 -2.44
N LEU A 6 -15.40 7.58 -1.30
CA LEU A 6 -14.21 6.74 -1.29
C LEU A 6 -14.60 5.39 -1.89
N PRO A 7 -13.78 4.83 -2.80
CA PRO A 7 -14.13 3.58 -3.42
C PRO A 7 -14.19 2.49 -2.35
N ALA A 8 -15.19 1.61 -2.45
CA ALA A 8 -15.35 0.51 -1.51
C ALA A 8 -14.17 -0.47 -1.55
N ARG A 9 -13.43 -0.50 -2.67
CA ARG A 9 -12.26 -1.35 -2.90
C ARG A 9 -11.15 -0.54 -3.57
N CYS A 10 -9.90 -0.92 -3.35
CA CYS A 10 -8.76 -0.33 -4.05
C CYS A 10 -8.71 -0.83 -5.50
N PRO A 11 -8.83 0.03 -6.52
CA PRO A 11 -8.47 -0.37 -7.88
C PRO A 11 -6.94 -0.47 -7.95
N LEU A 12 -6.42 -1.62 -8.37
CA LEU A 12 -5.01 -1.71 -8.73
C LEU A 12 -4.76 -0.94 -10.03
N PRO A 13 -3.52 -0.47 -10.28
CA PRO A 13 -3.15 0.02 -11.61
C PRO A 13 -3.51 -0.99 -12.70
N ASP A 14 -4.13 -0.53 -13.79
CA ASP A 14 -4.72 -1.40 -14.83
C ASP A 14 -3.71 -2.39 -15.43
N TYR A 15 -2.42 -2.04 -15.48
CA TYR A 15 -1.35 -2.90 -16.02
C TYR A 15 -0.98 -4.09 -15.12
N LEU A 16 -1.34 -4.09 -13.83
CA LEU A 16 -1.12 -5.24 -12.94
C LEU A 16 -2.19 -6.31 -13.12
N GLY A 17 -3.40 -5.89 -13.50
CA GLY A 17 -4.56 -6.75 -13.67
C GLY A 17 -5.06 -7.38 -12.37
N GLY A 18 -6.32 -7.81 -12.39
CA GLY A 18 -7.00 -8.33 -11.20
C GLY A 18 -7.27 -7.24 -10.16
N ASP A 19 -7.34 -7.64 -8.89
CA ASP A 19 -7.46 -6.73 -7.75
C ASP A 19 -6.60 -7.21 -6.57
N LEU A 20 -6.61 -6.50 -5.44
CA LEU A 20 -5.83 -6.91 -4.26
C LEU A 20 -6.23 -8.28 -3.70
N SER A 21 -7.43 -8.81 -3.96
CA SER A 21 -7.80 -10.15 -3.50
C SER A 21 -7.28 -11.26 -4.42
N ALA A 22 -7.11 -10.95 -5.71
CA ALA A 22 -6.61 -11.89 -6.72
C ALA A 22 -5.82 -11.14 -7.81
N PRO A 23 -4.59 -10.68 -7.51
CA PRO A 23 -3.78 -9.95 -8.47
C PRO A 23 -3.21 -10.89 -9.53
N THR A 24 -3.06 -10.40 -10.76
CA THR A 24 -2.45 -11.19 -11.85
C THR A 24 -1.01 -10.77 -12.17
N GLY A 25 -0.51 -9.74 -11.49
CA GLY A 25 0.81 -9.18 -11.71
C GLY A 25 1.35 -8.50 -10.45
N VAL A 26 2.65 -8.25 -10.45
CA VAL A 26 3.39 -7.53 -9.41
C VAL A 26 4.38 -6.56 -10.06
N GLU A 27 4.74 -5.52 -9.31
CA GLU A 27 5.89 -4.68 -9.62
C GLU A 27 7.11 -5.24 -8.89
N VAL A 28 8.25 -5.30 -9.59
CA VAL A 28 9.53 -5.64 -8.96
C VAL A 28 10.45 -4.43 -9.08
N HIS A 29 10.86 -3.88 -7.94
CA HIS A 29 11.75 -2.73 -7.89
C HIS A 29 13.23 -3.15 -7.90
N PRO A 30 14.17 -2.26 -8.32
CA PRO A 30 15.61 -2.57 -8.34
C PRO A 30 16.20 -3.06 -7.01
N GLY A 31 15.63 -2.63 -5.88
CA GLY A 31 16.01 -3.09 -4.54
C GLY A 31 15.35 -4.39 -4.08
N GLY A 32 14.78 -5.18 -5.00
CA GLY A 32 14.15 -6.47 -4.73
C GLY A 32 12.71 -6.42 -4.21
N TRP A 33 12.18 -5.26 -3.81
CA TRP A 33 10.80 -5.14 -3.33
C TRP A 33 9.79 -5.56 -4.39
N VAL A 34 8.88 -6.46 -3.98
CA VAL A 34 7.79 -7.00 -4.80
C VAL A 34 6.49 -6.37 -4.33
N ASN A 35 5.78 -5.64 -5.20
CA ASN A 35 4.70 -4.76 -4.81
C ASN A 35 3.42 -4.97 -5.64
N LEU A 36 2.27 -4.64 -5.05
CA LEU A 36 0.97 -4.56 -5.76
C LEU A 36 0.51 -3.13 -6.03
N CYS A 37 1.15 -2.15 -5.39
CA CYS A 37 0.97 -0.73 -5.63
C CYS A 37 2.26 -0.04 -5.20
N ALA A 38 2.54 1.16 -5.72
CA ALA A 38 3.69 1.95 -5.28
C ALA A 38 3.72 2.03 -3.73
N GLY A 39 4.76 1.44 -3.14
CA GLY A 39 4.94 1.36 -1.68
C GLY A 39 4.11 0.31 -0.92
N LEU A 40 3.39 -0.61 -1.56
CA LEU A 40 2.66 -1.71 -0.91
C LEU A 40 3.34 -3.05 -1.23
N ALA A 41 4.23 -3.49 -0.34
CA ALA A 41 5.14 -4.61 -0.54
C ALA A 41 4.59 -5.94 -0.03
N LEU A 42 4.83 -7.00 -0.78
CA LEU A 42 4.58 -8.40 -0.41
C LEU A 42 5.81 -9.05 0.22
N GLY A 43 6.99 -8.54 -0.08
CA GLY A 43 8.27 -9.05 0.36
C GLY A 43 9.42 -8.50 -0.48
N ASN A 44 10.62 -9.06 -0.28
CA ASN A 44 11.82 -8.65 -1.00
C ASN A 44 12.54 -9.86 -1.62
N ALA A 45 12.66 -9.85 -2.95
CA ALA A 45 13.26 -10.91 -3.76
C ALA A 45 14.79 -11.08 -3.56
N GLN A 46 15.46 -10.13 -2.90
CA GLN A 46 16.85 -10.27 -2.47
C GLN A 46 16.98 -11.02 -1.13
N GLN A 47 15.89 -11.09 -0.35
CA GLN A 47 15.85 -11.76 0.95
C GLN A 47 15.32 -13.19 0.86
N ARG A 48 14.35 -13.42 -0.04
CA ARG A 48 13.77 -14.75 -0.28
C ARG A 48 13.37 -14.91 -1.76
N PRO A 49 13.26 -16.15 -2.29
CA PRO A 49 12.92 -16.37 -3.69
C PRO A 49 11.57 -15.73 -4.08
N LEU A 50 11.52 -15.11 -5.27
CA LEU A 50 10.31 -14.48 -5.79
C LEU A 50 9.13 -15.46 -5.85
N GLU A 51 9.37 -16.69 -6.27
CA GLU A 51 8.33 -17.74 -6.34
C GLU A 51 7.66 -17.99 -5.00
N GLU A 52 8.40 -17.95 -3.89
CA GLU A 52 7.83 -18.15 -2.57
C GLU A 52 7.05 -16.91 -2.11
N ILE A 53 7.53 -15.70 -2.41
CA ILE A 53 6.79 -14.45 -2.10
C ILE A 53 5.42 -14.48 -2.76
N LEU A 54 5.36 -14.95 -4.01
CA LEU A 54 4.12 -15.05 -4.77
C LEU A 54 3.23 -16.20 -4.27
N ALA A 55 3.82 -17.36 -3.96
CA ALA A 55 3.06 -18.52 -3.47
C ALA A 55 2.46 -18.29 -2.07
N ASP A 56 3.15 -17.53 -1.22
CA ASP A 56 2.71 -17.20 0.15
C ASP A 56 1.73 -16.03 0.20
N TYR A 57 1.33 -15.48 -0.95
CA TYR A 57 0.41 -14.35 -0.98
C TYR A 57 -0.96 -14.70 -0.38
N ASP A 58 -1.21 -14.18 0.82
CA ASP A 58 -2.51 -14.23 1.48
C ASP A 58 -2.96 -12.79 1.83
N PRO A 59 -4.01 -12.25 1.15
CA PRO A 59 -4.50 -10.91 1.42
C PRO A 59 -5.04 -10.75 2.85
N ASP A 60 -5.45 -11.83 3.53
CA ASP A 60 -5.95 -11.78 4.90
C ASP A 60 -4.84 -11.87 5.96
N ALA A 61 -3.67 -12.41 5.62
CA ALA A 61 -2.50 -12.40 6.49
C ALA A 61 -1.78 -11.04 6.48
N HIS A 62 -1.84 -10.31 5.36
CA HIS A 62 -1.10 -9.07 5.19
C HIS A 62 -1.81 -7.87 5.89
N PRO A 63 -1.17 -7.17 6.86
CA PRO A 63 -1.83 -6.19 7.73
C PRO A 63 -2.44 -4.98 7.00
N ILE A 64 -1.81 -4.49 5.93
CA ILE A 64 -2.32 -3.36 5.15
C ILE A 64 -3.32 -3.82 4.07
N ILE A 65 -2.97 -4.82 3.26
CA ILE A 65 -3.82 -5.36 2.19
C ILE A 65 -5.16 -5.84 2.73
N ARG A 66 -5.19 -6.56 3.86
CA ARG A 66 -6.44 -7.01 4.49
C ARG A 66 -7.41 -5.86 4.72
N VAL A 67 -6.91 -4.73 5.24
CA VAL A 67 -7.72 -3.54 5.49
C VAL A 67 -8.23 -2.95 4.18
N LEU A 68 -7.36 -2.85 3.16
CA LEU A 68 -7.74 -2.31 1.85
C LEU A 68 -8.77 -3.19 1.12
N VAL A 69 -8.64 -4.51 1.20
CA VAL A 69 -9.57 -5.48 0.59
C VAL A 69 -10.93 -5.44 1.27
N ARG A 70 -10.97 -5.40 2.61
CA ARG A 70 -12.21 -5.50 3.39
C ARG A 70 -12.93 -4.17 3.57
N GLU A 71 -12.18 -3.08 3.70
CA GLU A 71 -12.70 -1.79 4.17
C GLU A 71 -12.31 -0.62 3.26
N GLY A 72 -11.52 -0.87 2.21
CA GLY A 72 -11.04 0.15 1.28
C GLY A 72 -10.14 1.21 1.94
N PRO A 73 -9.88 2.33 1.23
CA PRO A 73 -9.10 3.46 1.76
C PRO A 73 -9.67 4.05 3.06
N ALA A 74 -10.99 3.94 3.28
CA ALA A 74 -11.64 4.40 4.50
C ALA A 74 -11.23 3.58 5.74
N GLY A 75 -11.07 2.25 5.59
CA GLY A 75 -10.52 1.40 6.65
C GLY A 75 -9.08 1.74 6.98
N LEU A 76 -8.29 2.03 5.96
CA LEU A 76 -6.90 2.41 6.16
C LEU A 76 -6.79 3.74 6.91
N LEU A 77 -7.64 4.71 6.59
CA LEU A 77 -7.75 5.97 7.34
C LEU A 77 -8.06 5.70 8.82
N ARG A 78 -9.02 4.82 9.12
CA ARG A 78 -9.33 4.44 10.51
C ARG A 78 -8.15 3.78 11.21
N LEU A 79 -7.38 2.96 10.50
CA LEU A 79 -6.14 2.38 11.05
C LEU A 79 -5.16 3.49 11.44
N ALA A 80 -4.88 4.43 10.54
CA ALA A 80 -3.97 5.54 10.82
C ALA A 80 -4.46 6.47 11.95
N GLN A 81 -5.77 6.71 12.06
CA GLN A 81 -6.33 7.48 13.17
C GLN A 81 -6.04 6.82 14.53
N ARG A 82 -6.02 5.49 14.62
CA ARG A 82 -5.60 4.78 15.85
C ARG A 82 -4.12 5.00 16.19
N HIS A 83 -3.29 5.34 15.20
CA HIS A 83 -1.89 5.73 15.36
C HIS A 83 -1.71 7.25 15.52
N GLY A 84 -2.80 8.03 15.63
CA GLY A 84 -2.75 9.48 15.84
C GLY A 84 -2.78 10.33 14.57
N TYR A 85 -3.05 9.74 13.40
CA TYR A 85 -3.18 10.50 12.16
C TYR A 85 -4.38 11.45 12.18
N SER A 86 -4.14 12.71 11.82
CA SER A 86 -5.19 13.71 11.59
C SER A 86 -5.35 13.96 10.09
N PRO A 87 -6.52 13.66 9.49
CA PRO A 87 -6.73 13.88 8.07
C PRO A 87 -6.62 15.36 7.67
N GLY A 88 -6.04 15.62 6.49
CA GLY A 88 -5.93 16.96 5.92
C GLY A 88 -7.27 17.54 5.43
N ARG A 89 -7.24 18.74 4.84
CA ARG A 89 -8.45 19.47 4.37
C ARG A 89 -9.12 18.90 3.10
N GLY A 90 -8.70 17.73 2.64
CA GLY A 90 -9.31 17.01 1.53
C GLY A 90 -8.29 16.17 0.76
N TYR A 91 -8.80 15.21 -0.01
CA TYR A 91 -8.02 14.34 -0.89
C TYR A 91 -8.60 14.43 -2.30
N VAL A 92 -7.75 14.23 -3.31
CA VAL A 92 -8.15 14.27 -4.73
C VAL A 92 -9.07 13.08 -5.03
N ASP A 93 -8.69 11.90 -4.55
CA ASP A 93 -9.45 10.67 -4.64
C ASP A 93 -9.03 9.69 -3.51
N GLY A 94 -9.53 8.45 -3.58
CA GLY A 94 -9.19 7.39 -2.65
C GLY A 94 -7.73 6.91 -2.74
N CYS A 95 -7.09 7.03 -3.91
CA CYS A 95 -5.69 6.66 -4.11
C CYS A 95 -4.76 7.68 -3.44
N HIS A 96 -5.05 8.98 -3.58
CA HIS A 96 -4.36 10.05 -2.87
C HIS A 96 -4.52 9.90 -1.35
N LEU A 97 -5.73 9.64 -0.84
CA LEU A 97 -5.93 9.32 0.58
C LEU A 97 -5.07 8.12 1.02
N CYS A 98 -5.14 7.02 0.26
CA CYS A 98 -4.40 5.80 0.57
C CYS A 98 -2.88 6.05 0.59
N TYR A 99 -2.36 6.83 -0.35
CA TYR A 99 -0.95 7.23 -0.38
C TYR A 99 -0.54 7.99 0.89
N GLU A 100 -1.25 9.07 1.23
CA GLU A 100 -0.94 9.91 2.40
C GLU A 100 -1.00 9.12 3.71
N VAL A 101 -2.00 8.26 3.83
CA VAL A 101 -2.18 7.41 5.00
C VAL A 101 -1.09 6.35 5.11
N ARG A 102 -0.71 5.70 4.01
CA ARG A 102 0.42 4.74 4.00
C ARG A 102 1.74 5.42 4.34
N ARG A 103 1.99 6.63 3.81
CA ARG A 103 3.18 7.42 4.16
C ARG A 103 3.29 7.61 5.68
N PHE A 104 2.18 7.98 6.34
CA PHE A 104 2.13 8.12 7.79
C PHE A 104 2.31 6.78 8.53
N LEU A 105 1.71 5.70 8.03
CA LEU A 105 1.76 4.38 8.67
C LEU A 105 3.10 3.66 8.49
N ARG A 106 3.95 4.10 7.57
CA ARG A 106 5.20 3.42 7.22
C ARG A 106 6.10 3.09 8.42
N PRO A 107 6.34 3.98 9.41
CA PRO A 107 7.16 3.63 10.58
C PRO A 107 6.61 2.45 11.41
N TYR A 108 5.31 2.18 11.32
CA TYR A 108 4.65 1.07 12.03
C TYR A 108 4.61 -0.23 11.22
N TYR A 109 4.78 -0.15 9.90
CA TYR A 109 4.71 -1.29 8.98
C TYR A 109 5.83 -1.26 7.93
N PRO A 110 7.11 -1.18 8.34
CA PRO A 110 8.22 -0.90 7.43
C PRO A 110 8.41 -1.94 6.32
N ASP A 111 8.14 -3.22 6.59
CA ASP A 111 8.30 -4.31 5.61
C ASP A 111 7.12 -4.44 4.63
N HIS A 112 5.99 -3.82 4.96
CA HIS A 112 4.75 -3.87 4.16
C HIS A 112 4.52 -2.57 3.39
N LEU A 113 5.12 -1.47 3.87
CA LEU A 113 5.06 -0.15 3.29
C LEU A 113 6.43 0.26 2.73
N ALA A 114 6.90 -0.56 1.79
CA ALA A 114 8.22 -0.50 1.17
C ALA A 114 8.12 -0.52 -0.37
N PRO A 115 9.16 -0.07 -1.11
CA PRO A 115 10.32 0.66 -0.60
C PRO A 115 9.92 2.00 0.05
N ALA A 116 10.86 2.62 0.75
CA ALA A 116 10.68 3.94 1.35
C ALA A 116 10.49 5.05 0.31
N ARG A 117 11.20 4.91 -0.81
CA ARG A 117 11.34 5.95 -1.83
C ARG A 117 10.03 6.51 -2.40
N PRO A 118 8.99 5.71 -2.70
CA PRO A 118 7.68 6.23 -3.06
C PRO A 118 7.09 7.25 -2.08
N TYR A 119 7.48 7.20 -0.80
CA TYR A 119 6.95 8.03 0.28
C TYR A 119 7.87 9.18 0.70
N ALA A 120 9.07 9.26 0.12
CA ALA A 120 10.11 10.18 0.53
C ALA A 120 9.80 11.62 0.09
N GLU A 121 10.13 12.58 0.93
CA GLU A 121 10.11 13.98 0.53
C GLU A 121 11.28 14.30 -0.42
N PRO A 122 11.15 15.32 -1.27
CA PRO A 122 12.26 15.77 -2.10
C PRO A 122 13.50 16.11 -1.24
N GLY A 123 14.58 15.38 -1.47
CA GLY A 123 15.84 15.54 -0.73
C GLY A 123 15.97 14.70 0.54
N GLU A 124 14.98 13.87 0.87
CA GLU A 124 15.10 12.87 1.94
C GLU A 124 15.94 11.68 1.45
N ASP A 125 17.01 11.37 2.19
CA ASP A 125 17.83 10.19 1.92
C ASP A 125 17.12 8.96 2.50
N VAL A 126 16.67 8.10 1.59
CA VAL A 126 15.88 6.90 1.86
C VAL A 126 16.62 5.71 1.29
N GLY A 127 17.76 5.41 1.93
CA GLY A 127 18.71 4.35 1.58
C GLY A 127 18.07 3.08 1.01
#